data_AF-U3U866-F1
#
_entry.id   AF-U3U866-F1
#
_cell.length_a   1.000
_cell.length_b   1.000
_cell.length_c   1.000
_cell.angle_alpha   90.00
_cell.angle_beta   90.00
_cell.angle_gamma   90.00
#
_symmetry.space_group_name_H-M   'P 1'
#
loop_
_entity.id
_entity.type
_entity.pdbx_description
1 polymer ?
#
loop_
_entity_poly.entity_id
_entity_poly.type
_entity_poly.pdbx_seq_one_letter_code
_entity_poly.pdbx_strand_id
1 'polypeptide(L)'
;MLQETVNRLTGVEARAPLVICNEEHRFLAAEQLRQINKLSHNIILEPVGRNTAPAIALAAINSIEQGDDPVLLVLAADHVIENRAAFHQTITTATKYAKQGHLVTFGIVPTGTETGYGYIHRGEQLAGDEHAPFRVQRFVEKPNLKTAQDYLASGEYYWNSGMFMFRAKRYLQELEKFRPDILDACRRAMANVAEGNDFISIDKDDSLPALMSQLIMP
;
A
#
# COMPACT_ATOMS: atom_id res chain seq x y z
N MET A 1 -14.87 -7.46 5.50
CA MET A 1 -13.80 -6.77 4.74
C MET A 1 -12.43 -6.80 5.45
N LEU A 2 -12.20 -6.10 6.57
CA LEU A 2 -10.87 -6.11 7.23
C LEU A 2 -10.37 -7.53 7.57
N GLN A 3 -11.19 -8.33 8.27
CA GLN A 3 -10.84 -9.71 8.60
C GLN A 3 -10.59 -10.57 7.36
N GLU A 4 -11.37 -10.39 6.30
CA GLU A 4 -11.20 -11.12 5.03
C GLU A 4 -9.86 -10.76 4.39
N THR A 5 -9.47 -9.48 4.41
CA THR A 5 -8.17 -9.02 3.90
C THR A 5 -7.01 -9.68 4.65
N VAL A 6 -7.08 -9.75 5.98
CA VAL A 6 -6.06 -10.42 6.80
C VAL A 6 -6.06 -11.94 6.53
N ASN A 7 -7.23 -12.57 6.56
CA ASN A 7 -7.36 -14.02 6.40
C ASN A 7 -7.00 -14.50 4.99
N ARG A 8 -7.15 -13.64 3.97
CA ARG A 8 -6.74 -13.93 2.58
C ARG A 8 -5.25 -14.20 2.49
N LEU A 9 -4.43 -13.65 3.37
CA LEU A 9 -2.98 -13.89 3.43
C LEU A 9 -2.60 -15.19 4.14
N THR A 10 -3.55 -15.95 4.70
CA THR A 10 -3.25 -17.27 5.28
C THR A 10 -2.49 -18.12 4.24
N GLY A 11 -1.37 -18.74 4.60
CA GLY A 11 -0.54 -19.51 3.67
C GLY A 11 0.49 -18.70 2.88
N VAL A 12 0.48 -17.36 2.98
CA VAL A 12 1.60 -16.52 2.57
C VAL A 12 2.55 -16.37 3.76
N GLU A 13 3.86 -16.46 3.53
CA GLU A 13 4.87 -16.17 4.54
C GLU A 13 4.91 -14.66 4.84
N ALA A 14 4.19 -14.25 5.88
CA ALA A 14 4.11 -12.85 6.32
C ALA A 14 4.15 -12.75 7.84
N ARG A 15 4.69 -11.62 8.34
CA ARG A 15 4.61 -11.25 9.76
C ARG A 15 3.16 -10.91 10.15
N ALA A 16 2.92 -10.65 11.44
CA ALA A 16 1.65 -10.11 11.89
C ALA A 16 1.28 -8.84 11.09
N PRO A 17 0.00 -8.62 10.75
CA PRO A 17 -0.40 -7.46 9.96
C PRO A 17 -0.14 -6.18 10.76
N LEU A 18 0.23 -5.10 10.10
CA LEU A 18 0.21 -3.76 10.69
C LEU A 18 -0.98 -3.01 10.11
N VAL A 19 -1.93 -2.66 10.94
CA VAL A 19 -3.14 -1.92 10.53
C VAL A 19 -2.93 -0.44 10.78
N ILE A 20 -3.32 0.38 9.82
CA ILE A 20 -3.33 1.83 9.97
C ILE A 20 -4.78 2.27 9.80
N CYS A 21 -5.30 3.02 10.76
CA CYS A 21 -6.66 3.54 10.67
C CYS A 21 -6.78 4.87 11.41
N ASN A 22 -7.88 5.58 11.12
CA ASN A 22 -8.21 6.78 11.89
C ASN A 22 -8.48 6.43 13.38
N GLU A 23 -8.13 7.34 14.28
CA GLU A 23 -8.36 7.22 15.73
C GLU A 23 -9.82 6.86 16.08
N GLU A 24 -10.81 7.39 15.35
CA GLU A 24 -12.24 7.13 15.56
C GLU A 24 -12.60 5.64 15.35
N HIS A 25 -11.83 4.91 14.54
CA HIS A 25 -12.04 3.50 14.25
C HIS A 25 -11.24 2.54 15.16
N ARG A 26 -10.46 3.05 16.13
CA ARG A 26 -9.49 2.27 16.91
C ARG A 26 -10.10 1.01 17.57
N PHE A 27 -11.26 1.15 18.19
CA PHE A 27 -11.91 0.05 18.91
C PHE A 27 -12.49 -0.99 17.95
N LEU A 28 -13.02 -0.54 16.82
CA LEU A 28 -13.53 -1.43 15.78
C LEU A 28 -12.39 -2.23 15.16
N ALA A 29 -11.28 -1.58 14.79
CA ALA A 29 -10.10 -2.26 14.23
C ALA A 29 -9.52 -3.28 15.23
N ALA A 30 -9.35 -2.89 16.49
CA ALA A 30 -8.85 -3.78 17.54
C ALA A 30 -9.75 -4.99 17.77
N GLU A 31 -11.07 -4.79 17.85
CA GLU A 31 -12.04 -5.89 18.02
C GLU A 31 -12.04 -6.84 16.82
N GLN A 32 -11.99 -6.30 15.60
CA GLN A 32 -11.92 -7.12 14.39
C GLN A 32 -10.66 -8.00 14.36
N LEU A 33 -9.49 -7.47 14.76
CA LEU A 33 -8.26 -8.25 14.86
C LEU A 33 -8.28 -9.25 16.02
N ARG A 34 -8.88 -8.89 17.15
CA ARG A 34 -9.03 -9.77 18.32
C ARG A 34 -9.83 -11.03 17.98
N GLN A 35 -10.95 -10.87 17.27
CA GLN A 35 -11.82 -11.97 16.85
C GLN A 35 -11.12 -13.02 15.98
N ILE A 36 -10.05 -12.63 15.28
CA ILE A 36 -9.24 -13.53 14.44
C ILE A 36 -7.87 -13.87 15.07
N ASN A 37 -7.65 -13.53 16.33
CA ASN A 37 -6.39 -13.74 17.06
C ASN A 37 -5.16 -13.10 16.37
N LYS A 38 -5.33 -11.88 15.85
CA LYS A 38 -4.28 -11.11 15.15
C LYS A 38 -3.98 -9.75 15.80
N LEU A 39 -4.60 -9.44 16.93
CA LEU A 39 -4.28 -8.23 17.71
C LEU A 39 -2.96 -8.45 18.47
N SER A 40 -1.97 -7.59 18.21
CA SER A 40 -0.61 -7.73 18.77
C SER A 40 0.15 -6.40 18.76
N HIS A 41 -0.41 -5.34 19.36
CA HIS A 41 0.19 -3.99 19.36
C HIS A 41 0.50 -3.46 17.95
N ASN A 42 -0.38 -3.77 17.01
CA ASN A 42 -0.11 -3.66 15.58
C ASN A 42 -1.10 -2.73 14.88
N ILE A 43 -1.53 -1.68 15.57
CA ILE A 43 -2.45 -0.66 15.04
C ILE A 43 -1.80 0.72 15.20
N ILE A 44 -1.54 1.40 14.08
CA ILE A 44 -1.16 2.81 14.04
C ILE A 44 -2.42 3.65 13.89
N LEU A 45 -2.59 4.61 14.79
CA LEU A 45 -3.73 5.53 14.78
C LEU A 45 -3.34 6.86 14.14
N GLU A 46 -4.00 7.18 13.03
CA GLU A 46 -3.91 8.49 12.40
C GLU A 46 -4.93 9.43 13.03
N PRO A 47 -4.51 10.61 13.55
CA PRO A 47 -5.45 11.58 14.11
C PRO A 47 -6.38 12.17 13.05
N VAL A 48 -5.89 12.29 11.81
CA VAL A 48 -6.62 12.77 10.65
C VAL A 48 -6.21 11.91 9.46
N GLY A 49 -7.15 11.45 8.64
CA GLY A 49 -6.82 10.71 7.41
C GLY A 49 -6.09 11.61 6.40
N ARG A 50 -4.85 11.28 6.05
CA ARG A 50 -3.99 12.11 5.17
C ARG A 50 -3.60 11.43 3.85
N ASN A 51 -4.40 10.43 3.44
CA ASN A 51 -4.19 9.56 2.28
C ASN A 51 -3.07 8.52 2.47
N THR A 52 -2.82 7.72 1.43
CA THR A 52 -2.08 6.46 1.52
C THR A 52 -0.58 6.64 1.77
N ALA A 53 0.03 7.69 1.24
CA ALA A 53 1.49 7.85 1.32
C ALA A 53 2.02 8.12 2.75
N PRO A 54 1.43 9.05 3.55
CA PRO A 54 1.80 9.18 4.96
C PRO A 54 1.58 7.88 5.75
N ALA A 55 0.45 7.21 5.55
CA ALA A 55 0.17 5.92 6.19
C ALA A 55 1.29 4.89 5.90
N ILE A 56 1.63 4.68 4.63
CA ILE A 56 2.73 3.77 4.25
C ILE A 56 4.07 4.22 4.87
N ALA A 57 4.34 5.53 4.93
CA ALA A 57 5.58 6.05 5.53
C ALA A 57 5.69 5.74 7.02
N LEU A 58 4.60 5.89 7.78
CA LEU A 58 4.53 5.52 9.19
C LEU A 58 4.80 4.02 9.39
N ALA A 59 4.15 3.16 8.58
CA ALA A 59 4.42 1.72 8.61
C ALA A 59 5.88 1.40 8.24
N ALA A 60 6.44 2.06 7.24
CA ALA A 60 7.81 1.84 6.81
C ALA A 60 8.81 2.23 7.91
N ILE A 61 8.63 3.40 8.55
CA ILE A 61 9.47 3.86 9.67
C ILE A 61 9.38 2.87 10.85
N ASN A 62 8.16 2.51 11.27
CA ASN A 62 7.95 1.52 12.33
C ASN A 62 8.65 0.18 12.03
N SER A 63 8.56 -0.28 10.78
CA SER A 63 9.09 -1.59 10.38
C SER A 63 10.62 -1.68 10.34
N ILE A 64 11.33 -0.55 10.31
CA ILE A 64 12.80 -0.49 10.24
C ILE A 64 13.45 -0.07 11.56
N GLU A 65 12.65 0.28 12.58
CA GLU A 65 13.15 0.84 13.84
C GLU A 65 14.14 -0.10 14.55
N GLN A 66 13.87 -1.41 14.50
CA GLN A 66 14.72 -2.44 15.11
C GLN A 66 15.90 -2.88 14.21
N GLY A 67 16.25 -2.08 13.20
CA GLY A 67 17.38 -2.35 12.28
C GLY A 67 17.03 -3.21 11.06
N ASP A 68 15.80 -3.72 10.98
CA ASP A 68 15.29 -4.51 9.86
C ASP A 68 15.12 -3.68 8.56
N ASP A 69 14.88 -4.37 7.43
CA ASP A 69 14.43 -3.78 6.16
C ASP A 69 13.46 -4.75 5.45
N PRO A 70 12.23 -4.90 5.97
CA PRO A 70 11.29 -5.87 5.43
C PRO A 70 10.71 -5.43 4.09
N VAL A 71 10.21 -6.41 3.33
CA VAL A 71 9.29 -6.13 2.22
C VAL A 71 7.91 -5.86 2.81
N LEU A 72 7.34 -4.71 2.46
CA LEU A 72 5.99 -4.32 2.83
C LEU A 72 5.03 -4.72 1.70
N LEU A 73 3.96 -5.44 2.05
CA LEU A 73 2.80 -5.63 1.19
C LEU A 73 1.69 -4.72 1.69
N VAL A 74 1.35 -3.69 0.90
CA VAL A 74 0.33 -2.70 1.22
C VAL A 74 -0.98 -3.11 0.58
N LEU A 75 -2.04 -3.22 1.40
CA LEU A 75 -3.37 -3.63 0.98
C LEU A 75 -4.42 -2.65 1.50
N ALA A 76 -5.40 -2.29 0.67
CA ALA A 76 -6.62 -1.67 1.16
C ALA A 76 -7.49 -2.72 1.87
N ALA A 77 -8.13 -2.32 2.97
CA ALA A 77 -8.89 -3.22 3.83
C ALA A 77 -10.26 -3.63 3.26
N ASP A 78 -10.73 -2.95 2.20
CA ASP A 78 -12.06 -2.99 1.61
C ASP A 78 -12.13 -3.64 0.22
N HIS A 79 -11.01 -4.16 -0.30
CA HIS A 79 -11.04 -4.93 -1.55
C HIS A 79 -11.56 -6.35 -1.37
N VAL A 80 -12.45 -6.76 -2.28
CA VAL A 80 -12.87 -8.15 -2.45
C VAL A 80 -11.97 -8.81 -3.51
N ILE A 81 -11.31 -9.91 -3.14
CA ILE A 81 -10.50 -10.72 -4.05
C ILE A 81 -10.88 -12.18 -3.86
N GLU A 82 -11.57 -12.75 -4.85
CA GLU A 82 -12.12 -14.10 -4.78
C GLU A 82 -11.07 -15.18 -5.07
N ASN A 83 -10.23 -14.98 -6.10
CA ASN A 83 -9.22 -15.95 -6.50
C ASN A 83 -7.96 -15.84 -5.64
N ARG A 84 -8.00 -16.45 -4.45
CA ARG A 84 -6.88 -16.45 -3.48
C ARG A 84 -5.61 -17.10 -4.04
N ALA A 85 -5.72 -18.18 -4.82
CA ALA A 85 -4.56 -18.88 -5.36
C ALA A 85 -3.79 -17.99 -6.36
N ALA A 86 -4.51 -17.35 -7.30
CA ALA A 86 -3.90 -16.40 -8.22
C ALA A 86 -3.28 -15.21 -7.47
N PHE A 87 -3.97 -14.68 -6.45
CA PHE A 87 -3.43 -13.59 -5.63
C PHE A 87 -2.12 -13.95 -4.92
N HIS A 88 -2.01 -15.17 -4.36
CA HIS A 88 -0.78 -15.66 -3.72
C HIS A 88 0.37 -15.83 -4.71
N GLN A 89 0.06 -16.32 -5.92
CA GLN A 89 1.04 -16.43 -6.99
C GLN A 89 1.57 -15.04 -7.38
N THR A 90 0.68 -14.05 -7.53
CA THR A 90 1.07 -12.66 -7.83
C THR A 90 1.92 -12.06 -6.71
N ILE A 91 1.58 -12.29 -5.43
CA ILE A 91 2.40 -11.89 -4.28
C ILE A 91 3.80 -12.52 -4.34
N THR A 92 3.87 -13.81 -4.66
CA THR A 92 5.15 -14.54 -4.76
C THR A 92 6.04 -13.94 -5.83
N THR A 93 5.50 -13.64 -7.02
CA THR A 93 6.23 -12.97 -8.09
C THR A 93 6.65 -11.56 -7.67
N ALA A 94 5.73 -10.74 -7.15
CA ALA A 94 6.01 -9.38 -6.71
C ALA A 94 7.12 -9.33 -5.65
N THR A 95 7.16 -10.31 -4.74
CA THR A 95 8.16 -10.41 -3.68
C THR A 95 9.57 -10.52 -4.24
N LYS A 96 9.76 -11.25 -5.35
CA LYS A 96 11.08 -11.37 -6.01
C LYS A 96 11.58 -10.02 -6.49
N TYR A 97 10.73 -9.24 -7.17
CA TYR A 97 11.08 -7.92 -7.70
C TYR A 97 11.24 -6.87 -6.59
N ALA A 98 10.38 -6.89 -5.57
CA ALA A 98 10.53 -6.02 -4.41
C ALA A 98 11.86 -6.26 -3.68
N LYS A 99 12.27 -7.54 -3.52
CA LYS A 99 13.58 -7.91 -2.95
C LYS A 99 14.76 -7.40 -3.78
N GLN A 100 14.59 -7.20 -5.08
CA GLN A 100 15.57 -6.62 -6.01
C GLN A 100 15.55 -5.07 -6.02
N GLY A 101 14.69 -4.44 -5.21
CA GLY A 101 14.64 -2.99 -5.07
C GLY A 101 13.63 -2.29 -5.97
N HIS A 102 12.76 -3.03 -6.66
CA HIS A 102 11.65 -2.44 -7.41
C HIS A 102 10.52 -1.99 -6.48
N LEU A 103 9.82 -0.94 -6.89
CA LEU A 103 8.53 -0.55 -6.33
C LEU A 103 7.43 -1.18 -7.19
N VAL A 104 6.75 -2.17 -6.65
CA VAL A 104 5.75 -2.96 -7.39
C VAL A 104 4.35 -2.42 -7.11
N THR A 105 3.54 -2.30 -8.16
CA THR A 105 2.10 -2.06 -8.10
C THR A 105 1.36 -3.23 -8.75
N PHE A 106 0.08 -3.40 -8.43
CA PHE A 106 -0.75 -4.47 -8.96
C PHE A 106 -1.84 -3.86 -9.86
N GLY A 107 -1.82 -4.25 -11.14
CA GLY A 107 -2.80 -3.81 -12.14
C GLY A 107 -3.96 -4.79 -12.27
N ILE A 108 -5.17 -4.26 -12.41
CA ILE A 108 -6.38 -5.04 -12.73
C ILE A 108 -6.72 -4.83 -14.21
N VAL A 109 -7.03 -5.91 -14.92
CA VAL A 109 -7.49 -5.83 -16.31
C VAL A 109 -8.83 -5.10 -16.35
N PRO A 110 -8.94 -3.95 -17.06
CA PRO A 110 -10.18 -3.20 -17.12
C PRO A 110 -11.27 -3.99 -17.84
N THR A 111 -12.46 -4.02 -17.26
CA THR A 111 -13.67 -4.62 -17.87
C THR A 111 -14.66 -3.56 -18.39
N GLY A 112 -14.34 -2.29 -18.19
CA GLY A 112 -15.16 -1.15 -18.58
C GLY A 112 -14.38 0.16 -18.52
N THR A 113 -15.08 1.27 -18.74
CA THR A 113 -14.48 2.61 -18.74
C THR A 113 -14.79 3.33 -17.44
N GLU A 114 -13.87 3.22 -16.48
CA GLU A 114 -14.01 3.84 -15.16
C GLU A 114 -13.22 5.15 -15.09
N THR A 115 -13.87 6.27 -14.81
CA THR A 115 -13.17 7.57 -14.66
C THR A 115 -12.78 7.85 -13.21
N GLY A 116 -13.27 7.04 -12.26
CA GLY A 116 -12.97 7.16 -10.83
C GLY A 116 -11.65 6.51 -10.42
N TYR A 117 -11.06 5.67 -11.28
CA TYR A 117 -9.85 4.91 -10.98
C TYR A 117 -8.59 5.57 -11.55
N GLY A 118 -7.46 5.28 -10.92
CA GLY A 118 -6.15 5.45 -11.52
C GLY A 118 -5.89 4.35 -12.56
N TYR A 119 -5.13 4.67 -13.59
CA TYR A 119 -4.68 3.75 -14.63
C TYR A 119 -3.16 3.66 -14.65
N ILE A 120 -2.66 2.48 -14.99
CA ILE A 120 -1.25 2.13 -15.14
C ILE A 120 -1.03 1.80 -16.61
N HIS A 121 -0.21 2.59 -17.29
CA HIS A 121 0.24 2.24 -18.64
C HIS A 121 1.42 1.28 -18.51
N ARG A 122 1.28 0.05 -19.02
CA ARG A 122 2.41 -0.88 -19.07
C ARG A 122 3.41 -0.44 -20.14
N GLY A 123 4.68 -0.63 -19.83
CA GLY A 123 5.78 -0.62 -20.78
C GLY A 123 6.23 -2.05 -21.07
N GLU A 124 7.53 -2.23 -21.24
CA GLU A 124 8.14 -3.52 -21.60
C GLU A 124 8.01 -4.56 -20.48
N GLN A 125 7.85 -5.82 -20.87
CA GLN A 125 7.86 -6.95 -19.95
C GLN A 125 9.28 -7.20 -19.45
N LEU A 126 9.45 -7.41 -18.14
CA LEU A 126 10.78 -7.55 -17.52
C LEU A 126 11.42 -8.93 -17.74
N ALA A 127 10.64 -9.95 -18.10
CA ALA A 127 11.11 -11.28 -18.46
C ALA A 127 10.15 -11.92 -19.48
N GLY A 128 10.61 -12.98 -20.16
CA GLY A 128 9.85 -13.67 -21.22
C GLY A 128 8.86 -14.74 -20.74
N ASP A 129 8.60 -14.84 -19.44
CA ASP A 129 7.60 -15.78 -18.89
C ASP A 129 6.22 -15.12 -18.78
N GLU A 130 5.16 -15.94 -18.85
CA GLU A 130 3.76 -15.48 -18.87
C GLU A 130 3.36 -14.63 -17.66
N HIS A 131 4.02 -14.83 -16.52
CA HIS A 131 3.71 -14.16 -15.26
C HIS A 131 4.69 -13.04 -14.93
N ALA A 132 5.59 -12.69 -15.85
CA ALA A 132 6.56 -11.63 -15.63
C ALA A 132 5.86 -10.27 -15.59
N PRO A 133 6.20 -9.42 -14.61
CA PRO A 133 5.66 -8.07 -14.53
C PRO A 133 6.15 -7.19 -15.68
N PHE A 134 5.40 -6.14 -15.92
CA PHE A 134 5.76 -5.08 -16.85
C PHE A 134 6.41 -3.92 -16.10
N ARG A 135 7.33 -3.23 -16.77
CA ARG A 135 7.76 -1.90 -16.34
C ARG A 135 6.55 -0.95 -16.41
N VAL A 136 6.36 -0.11 -15.40
CA VAL A 136 5.35 0.96 -15.50
C VAL A 136 5.92 2.07 -16.37
N GLN A 137 5.19 2.43 -17.43
CA GLN A 137 5.55 3.56 -18.27
C GLN A 137 5.05 4.88 -17.68
N ARG A 138 3.83 4.89 -17.14
CA ARG A 138 3.25 6.03 -16.43
C ARG A 138 2.05 5.65 -15.58
N PHE A 139 1.79 6.44 -14.55
CA PHE A 139 0.52 6.47 -13.83
C PHE A 139 -0.36 7.62 -14.34
N VAL A 140 -1.66 7.38 -14.42
CA VAL A 140 -2.67 8.38 -14.80
C VAL A 140 -3.80 8.35 -13.79
N GLU A 141 -4.04 9.44 -13.09
CA GLU A 141 -5.12 9.52 -12.09
C GLU A 141 -6.40 10.05 -12.74
N LYS A 142 -7.49 9.29 -12.63
CA LYS A 142 -8.87 9.72 -12.95
C LYS A 142 -9.02 10.41 -14.31
N PRO A 143 -8.74 9.70 -15.42
CA PRO A 143 -8.89 10.25 -16.76
C PRO A 143 -10.35 10.63 -17.05
N ASN A 144 -10.55 11.54 -18.01
CA ASN A 144 -11.88 11.77 -18.56
C ASN A 144 -12.40 10.53 -19.32
N LEU A 145 -13.71 10.47 -19.56
CA LEU A 145 -14.36 9.31 -20.20
C LEU A 145 -13.76 8.95 -21.56
N LYS A 146 -13.47 9.95 -22.39
CA LYS A 146 -12.92 9.70 -23.74
C LYS A 146 -11.54 9.05 -23.65
N THR A 147 -10.68 9.55 -22.76
CA THR A 147 -9.37 8.97 -22.49
C THR A 147 -9.47 7.57 -21.90
N ALA A 148 -10.41 7.31 -20.98
CA ALA A 148 -10.64 5.97 -20.43
C ALA A 148 -11.07 4.95 -21.51
N GLN A 149 -11.89 5.38 -22.48
CA GLN A 149 -12.27 4.57 -23.64
C GLN A 149 -11.06 4.20 -24.50
N ASP A 150 -10.18 5.16 -24.77
CA ASP A 150 -8.98 4.94 -25.57
C ASP A 150 -8.00 3.98 -24.83
N TYR A 151 -7.89 4.10 -23.51
CA TYR A 151 -7.10 3.18 -22.68
C TYR A 151 -7.61 1.75 -22.73
N LEU A 152 -8.92 1.55 -22.58
CA LEU A 152 -9.53 0.22 -22.71
C LEU A 152 -9.30 -0.37 -24.10
N ALA A 153 -9.49 0.42 -25.16
CA ALA A 153 -9.31 -0.02 -26.54
C ALA A 153 -7.88 -0.44 -26.87
N SER A 154 -6.88 0.18 -26.23
CA SER A 154 -5.46 -0.16 -26.46
C SER A 154 -5.05 -1.52 -25.88
N GLY A 155 -5.68 -1.96 -24.78
CA GLY A 155 -5.24 -3.14 -24.02
C GLY A 155 -3.88 -2.98 -23.32
N GLU A 156 -3.33 -1.76 -23.25
CA GLU A 156 -2.04 -1.46 -22.59
C GLU A 156 -2.20 -0.82 -21.21
N TYR A 157 -3.44 -0.58 -20.77
CA TYR A 157 -3.71 0.06 -19.50
C TYR A 157 -4.41 -0.89 -18.54
N TYR A 158 -4.04 -0.79 -17.27
CA TYR A 158 -4.63 -1.52 -16.17
C TYR A 158 -5.17 -0.54 -15.15
N TRP A 159 -6.23 -0.90 -14.43
CA TRP A 159 -6.63 -0.12 -13.26
C TRP A 159 -5.60 -0.29 -12.15
N ASN A 160 -5.24 0.82 -11.49
CA ASN A 160 -4.45 0.80 -10.29
C ASN A 160 -5.27 0.19 -9.16
N SER A 161 -4.87 -0.97 -8.64
CA SER A 161 -5.56 -1.61 -7.53
C SER A 161 -5.34 -0.92 -6.18
N GLY A 162 -4.42 0.05 -6.07
CA GLY A 162 -4.05 0.63 -4.78
C GLY A 162 -3.26 -0.31 -3.86
N MET A 163 -2.88 -1.50 -4.33
CA MET A 163 -1.96 -2.40 -3.64
C MET A 163 -0.53 -2.14 -4.11
N PHE A 164 0.44 -2.25 -3.19
CA PHE A 164 1.85 -2.03 -3.48
C PHE A 164 2.75 -3.02 -2.77
N MET A 165 3.94 -3.25 -3.32
CA MET A 165 4.98 -4.03 -2.66
C MET A 165 6.39 -3.50 -2.90
N PHE A 166 7.13 -3.27 -1.83
CA PHE A 166 8.50 -2.74 -1.89
C PHE A 166 9.23 -2.96 -0.56
N ARG A 167 10.56 -2.83 -0.57
CA ARG A 167 11.33 -2.72 0.68
C ARG A 167 11.02 -1.40 1.39
N ALA A 168 10.91 -1.45 2.71
CA ALA A 168 10.62 -0.29 3.54
C ALA A 168 11.64 0.84 3.31
N LYS A 169 12.95 0.55 3.37
CA LYS A 169 13.98 1.58 3.14
C LYS A 169 13.94 2.15 1.72
N ARG A 170 13.62 1.32 0.71
CA ARG A 170 13.52 1.79 -0.67
C ARG A 170 12.35 2.76 -0.87
N TYR A 171 11.20 2.49 -0.26
CA TYR A 171 10.08 3.41 -0.29
C TYR A 171 10.44 4.76 0.36
N LEU A 172 11.08 4.72 1.53
CA LEU A 172 11.50 5.94 2.23
C LEU A 172 12.51 6.77 1.41
N GLN A 173 13.41 6.13 0.66
CA GLN A 173 14.34 6.81 -0.26
C GLN A 173 13.62 7.55 -1.39
N GLU A 174 12.64 6.92 -2.05
CA GLU A 174 11.85 7.60 -3.08
C GLU A 174 10.98 8.71 -2.48
N LEU A 175 10.40 8.47 -1.30
CA LEU A 175 9.63 9.47 -0.56
C LEU A 175 10.49 10.70 -0.23
N GLU A 176 11.72 10.51 0.26
CA GLU A 176 12.66 11.60 0.55
C GLU A 176 12.99 12.44 -0.70
N LYS A 177 13.11 11.78 -1.85
CA LYS A 177 13.43 12.45 -3.13
C LYS A 177 12.28 13.31 -3.64
N PHE A 178 11.05 12.84 -3.53
CA PHE A 178 9.90 13.47 -4.20
C PHE A 178 9.00 14.25 -3.25
N ARG A 179 8.90 13.84 -1.98
CA ARG A 179 8.08 14.47 -0.92
C ARG A 179 8.81 14.42 0.44
N PRO A 180 9.98 15.06 0.56
CA PRO A 180 10.73 15.10 1.82
C PRO A 180 9.88 15.69 2.96
N ASP A 181 8.99 16.63 2.65
CA ASP A 181 8.06 17.24 3.60
C ASP A 181 7.16 16.20 4.31
N ILE A 182 6.71 15.16 3.60
CA ILE A 182 5.92 14.07 4.19
C ILE A 182 6.80 13.17 5.04
N LEU A 183 7.99 12.81 4.54
CA LEU A 183 8.91 11.97 5.29
C LEU A 183 9.30 12.62 6.62
N ASP A 184 9.65 13.90 6.60
CA ASP A 184 10.04 14.64 7.80
C ASP A 184 8.90 14.78 8.80
N ALA A 185 7.67 15.00 8.32
CA ALA A 185 6.49 15.00 9.18
C ALA A 185 6.25 13.62 9.81
N CYS A 186 6.36 12.53 9.04
CA CYS A 186 6.20 11.16 9.55
C CYS A 186 7.32 10.79 10.53
N ARG A 187 8.56 11.21 10.29
CA ARG A 187 9.69 10.99 11.22
C ARG A 187 9.46 11.68 12.56
N ARG A 188 8.98 12.93 12.55
CA ARG A 188 8.63 13.68 13.78
C ARG A 188 7.48 13.00 14.54
N ALA A 189 6.41 12.65 13.83
CA ALA A 189 5.28 11.91 14.36
C ALA A 189 5.71 10.61 15.06
N MET A 190 6.56 9.81 14.40
CA MET A 190 7.03 8.53 14.95
C MET A 190 7.99 8.70 16.14
N ALA A 191 8.68 9.83 16.26
CA ALA A 191 9.56 10.12 17.40
C ALA A 191 8.80 10.46 18.69
N ASN A 192 7.54 10.94 18.57
CA ASN A 192 6.70 11.36 19.69
C ASN A 192 5.61 10.33 20.03
N VAL A 193 5.71 9.10 19.55
CA VAL A 193 4.67 8.09 19.75
C VAL A 193 4.53 7.76 21.24
N ALA A 194 3.31 7.90 21.74
CA ALA A 194 2.92 7.31 23.01
C ALA A 194 2.54 5.84 22.79
N GLU A 195 3.30 4.93 23.38
CA GLU A 195 2.95 3.51 23.38
C GLU A 195 1.73 3.28 24.29
N GLY A 196 0.66 2.73 23.72
CA GLY A 196 -0.48 2.19 24.47
C GLY A 196 -0.52 0.66 24.43
N ASN A 197 -1.41 0.07 25.21
CA ASN A 197 -1.54 -1.40 25.29
C ASN A 197 -1.90 -2.10 23.97
N ASP A 198 -2.32 -1.41 22.90
CA ASP A 198 -2.60 -2.04 21.59
C ASP A 198 -2.31 -1.10 20.40
N PHE A 199 -1.96 0.16 20.68
CA PHE A 199 -1.98 1.26 19.71
C PHE A 199 -0.66 2.02 19.70
N ILE A 200 -0.27 2.43 18.49
CA ILE A 200 0.78 3.39 18.20
C ILE A 200 0.07 4.68 17.84
N SER A 201 -0.03 5.61 18.80
CA SER A 201 -0.77 6.87 18.62
C SER A 201 0.17 7.98 18.17
N ILE A 202 -0.20 8.63 17.07
CA ILE A 202 0.49 9.82 16.56
C ILE A 202 -0.17 11.07 17.16
N ASP A 203 0.64 12.02 17.63
CA ASP A 203 0.16 13.27 18.19
C ASP A 203 -0.64 14.08 17.15
N LYS A 204 -1.71 14.75 17.60
CA LYS A 204 -2.53 15.64 16.77
C LYS A 204 -1.75 16.86 16.30
N ASP A 205 -0.75 17.28 17.06
CA ASP A 205 0.09 18.44 16.74
C ASP A 205 1.15 18.12 15.68
N ASP A 206 1.45 16.84 15.45
CA ASP A 206 2.32 16.37 14.37
C ASP A 206 1.56 16.34 13.04
N SER A 207 1.26 17.54 12.52
CA SER A 207 0.53 17.74 11.28
C SER A 207 1.22 17.07 10.08
N LEU A 208 0.67 15.92 9.65
CA LEU A 208 1.12 15.25 8.43
C LEU A 208 0.57 15.96 7.17
N PRO A 209 1.39 16.30 6.17
CA PRO A 209 0.92 16.87 4.92
C PRO A 209 0.00 15.89 4.19
N ALA A 210 -1.13 16.38 3.67
CA ALA A 210 -1.99 15.58 2.81
C ALA A 210 -1.41 15.53 1.38
N LEU A 211 -1.56 14.38 0.72
CA LEU A 211 -1.22 14.20 -0.70
C LEU A 211 -2.49 14.14 -1.53
N MET A 212 -2.57 14.88 -2.64
CA MET A 212 -3.67 14.69 -3.60
C MET A 212 -3.53 13.41 -4.46
N SER A 213 -2.31 12.84 -4.53
CA SER A 213 -1.99 11.63 -5.29
C SER A 213 -1.64 10.48 -4.35
N GLN A 214 -2.13 9.27 -4.65
CA GLN A 214 -1.84 8.06 -3.87
C GLN A 214 -0.39 7.58 -3.99
N LEU A 215 0.37 8.07 -4.97
CA LEU A 215 1.67 7.52 -5.33
C LEU A 215 2.75 8.59 -5.48
N ILE A 216 3.93 8.21 -4.98
CA ILE A 216 5.21 8.91 -5.09
C ILE A 216 6.16 8.01 -5.88
N MET A 217 5.61 7.40 -6.94
CA MET A 217 6.38 6.56 -7.84
C MET A 217 6.65 7.35 -9.12
N PRO A 218 7.90 7.35 -9.61
CA PRO A 218 8.26 8.03 -10.86
C PRO A 218 7.54 7.47 -12.08
#